data_AF-A0A8J7NF57-F1
#
_entry.id   AF-A0A8J7NF57-F1
#
_cell.length_a   1.000
_cell.length_b   1.000
_cell.length_c   1.000
_cell.angle_alpha   90.00
_cell.angle_beta   90.00
_cell.angle_gamma   90.00
#
_symmetry.space_group_name_H-M   'P 1'
#
loop_
_entity.id
_entity.type
_entity.pdbx_description
1 polymer ?
#
loop_
_entity_poly.entity_id
_entity_poly.type
_entity_poly.pdbx_seq_one_letter_code
_entity_poly.pdbx_strand_id
1 'polypeptide(L)'
;MHERIILTPDCVAEGAAYLAEIEPRFARALDVTGPLPLRRRKDGFETLMVAIVSQQVSVAAADAIWNRLKAARLTGPRTVLRASEDELRACGLSRQKIRYAKALAGAGLRFETLRTAPTDEVVRTLVEVPGIEFEQNPGAFLKRQ
;
A
#
# COMPACT_ATOMS: atom_id res chain seq x y z
N MET A 1 -0.59 -18.36 -15.59
CA MET A 1 -1.01 -16.99 -15.94
C MET A 1 0.24 -16.17 -16.11
N HIS A 2 0.42 -15.44 -17.22
CA HIS A 2 1.55 -14.52 -17.36
C HIS A 2 1.21 -13.24 -16.58
N GLU A 3 1.99 -12.92 -15.55
CA GLU A 3 1.79 -11.69 -14.79
C GLU A 3 2.15 -10.47 -15.66
N ARG A 4 1.27 -9.46 -15.68
CA ARG A 4 1.46 -8.23 -16.44
C ARG A 4 1.32 -7.02 -15.52
N ILE A 5 2.32 -6.15 -15.51
CA ILE A 5 2.26 -4.88 -14.79
C ILE A 5 1.38 -3.90 -15.57
N ILE A 6 0.40 -3.31 -14.89
CA ILE A 6 -0.47 -2.27 -15.46
C ILE A 6 0.29 -0.94 -15.45
N LEU A 7 0.67 -0.44 -16.63
CA LEU A 7 1.52 0.75 -16.75
C LEU A 7 0.77 2.00 -17.19
N THR A 8 -0.26 1.87 -18.02
CA THR A 8 -0.97 2.96 -18.68
C THR A 8 -2.48 2.88 -18.45
N PRO A 9 -3.24 3.97 -18.70
CA PRO A 9 -4.70 3.92 -18.71
C PRO A 9 -5.25 2.88 -19.70
N ASP A 10 -4.59 2.68 -20.84
CA ASP A 10 -5.00 1.70 -21.84
C ASP A 10 -4.96 0.27 -21.29
N CYS A 11 -3.96 -0.08 -20.48
CA CYS A 11 -3.92 -1.38 -19.79
C CYS A 11 -5.15 -1.60 -18.89
N VAL A 12 -5.64 -0.53 -18.26
CA VAL A 12 -6.83 -0.58 -17.39
C VAL A 12 -8.09 -0.70 -18.23
N ALA A 13 -8.21 0.08 -19.31
CA ALA A 13 -9.34 0.03 -20.23
C ALA A 13 -9.48 -1.36 -20.87
N GLU A 14 -8.37 -1.94 -21.33
CA GLU A 14 -8.31 -3.30 -21.88
C GLU A 14 -8.79 -4.34 -20.85
N GLY A 15 -8.26 -4.29 -19.62
CA GLY A 15 -8.66 -5.22 -18.57
C GLY A 15 -10.14 -5.06 -18.15
N ALA A 16 -10.64 -3.82 -18.11
CA ALA A 16 -12.03 -3.53 -17.82
C ALA A 16 -12.97 -4.08 -18.90
N ALA A 17 -12.63 -3.89 -20.18
CA ALA A 17 -13.39 -4.44 -21.31
C ALA A 17 -13.41 -5.98 -21.26
N TYR A 18 -12.25 -6.60 -21.06
CA TYR A 18 -12.15 -8.06 -20.92
C TYR A 18 -13.02 -8.61 -19.78
N LEU A 19 -13.03 -7.96 -18.62
CA LEU A 19 -13.87 -8.36 -17.49
C LEU A 19 -15.38 -8.16 -17.77
N ALA A 20 -15.75 -7.12 -18.53
CA ALA A 20 -17.14 -6.85 -18.91
C ALA A 20 -17.70 -7.87 -19.91
N GLU A 21 -16.85 -8.46 -20.77
CA GLU A 21 -17.23 -9.57 -21.65
C GLU A 21 -17.54 -10.85 -20.87
N ILE A 22 -16.85 -11.07 -19.74
CA ILE A 22 -17.00 -12.27 -18.91
C ILE A 22 -18.16 -12.15 -17.92
N GLU A 23 -18.31 -11.00 -17.27
CA GLU A 23 -19.30 -10.77 -16.22
C GLU A 23 -20.21 -9.57 -16.57
N PRO A 24 -21.47 -9.82 -16.96
CA PRO A 24 -22.41 -8.76 -17.37
C PRO A 24 -22.65 -7.66 -16.32
N ARG A 25 -22.49 -7.96 -15.03
CA ARG A 25 -22.60 -6.95 -13.97
C ARG A 25 -21.47 -5.93 -14.03
N PHE A 26 -20.29 -6.31 -14.50
CA PHE A 26 -19.18 -5.38 -14.71
C PHE A 26 -19.40 -4.48 -15.93
N ALA A 27 -20.00 -4.98 -17.01
CA ALA A 27 -20.43 -4.14 -18.13
C ALA A 27 -21.37 -3.02 -17.65
N ARG A 28 -22.42 -3.39 -16.91
CA ARG A 28 -23.35 -2.41 -16.32
C ARG A 28 -22.67 -1.44 -15.36
N ALA A 29 -21.69 -1.90 -14.58
CA ALA A 29 -20.95 -1.02 -13.69
C ALA A 29 -20.13 0.02 -14.46
N LEU A 30 -19.46 -0.38 -15.55
CA LEU A 30 -18.69 0.53 -16.41
C LEU A 30 -19.56 1.58 -17.10
N ASP A 31 -20.77 1.21 -17.54
CA ASP A 31 -21.72 2.18 -18.11
C ASP A 31 -22.07 3.30 -17.13
N VAL A 32 -22.15 2.97 -15.83
CA VAL A 32 -22.51 3.93 -14.77
C VAL A 32 -21.31 4.73 -14.29
N THR A 33 -20.14 4.10 -14.12
CA THR A 33 -18.95 4.75 -13.54
C THR A 33 -18.07 5.44 -14.58
N GLY A 34 -18.19 5.07 -15.85
CA GLY A 34 -17.28 5.48 -16.90
C GLY A 34 -15.89 4.83 -16.80
N PRO A 35 -14.89 5.35 -17.53
CA PRO A 35 -13.54 4.79 -17.54
C PRO A 35 -12.89 4.74 -16.15
N LEU A 36 -12.31 3.59 -15.81
CA LEU A 36 -11.60 3.42 -14.54
C LEU A 36 -10.26 4.16 -14.57
N PRO A 37 -9.92 4.95 -13.54
CA PRO A 37 -8.66 5.67 -13.50
C PRO A 37 -7.48 4.73 -13.21
N LEU A 38 -6.32 5.01 -13.81
CA LEU A 38 -5.07 4.36 -13.46
C LEU A 38 -4.63 4.75 -12.04
N ARG A 39 -4.68 3.81 -11.09
CA ARG A 39 -4.23 4.02 -9.72
C ARG A 39 -2.81 3.50 -9.51
N ARG A 40 -1.82 4.23 -10.01
CA ARG A 40 -0.40 3.95 -9.72
C ARG A 40 0.14 4.94 -8.69
N ARG A 41 0.84 4.41 -7.70
CA ARG A 41 1.67 5.20 -6.79
C ARG A 41 3.14 4.96 -7.12
N LYS A 42 3.99 5.91 -6.74
CA LYS A 42 5.43 5.65 -6.69
C LYS A 42 5.66 4.48 -5.74
N ASP A 43 6.63 3.64 -6.01
CA ASP A 43 7.08 2.63 -5.07
C ASP A 43 8.07 3.23 -4.07
N GLY A 44 8.63 2.38 -3.21
CA GLY A 44 9.63 2.79 -2.23
C GLY A 44 9.11 2.88 -0.81
N PHE A 45 10.04 3.20 0.09
CA PHE A 45 9.82 3.29 1.53
C PHE A 45 8.67 4.24 1.89
N GLU A 46 8.66 5.43 1.28
CA GLU A 46 7.68 6.48 1.59
C GLU A 46 6.24 5.99 1.35
N THR A 47 6.01 5.27 0.25
CA THR A 47 4.69 4.74 -0.10
C THR A 47 4.20 3.68 0.89
N LEU A 48 5.09 2.77 1.32
CA LEU A 48 4.76 1.79 2.35
C LEU A 48 4.53 2.46 3.71
N MET A 49 5.30 3.50 4.01
CA MET A 49 5.12 4.26 5.25
C MET A 49 3.78 5.01 5.27
N VAL A 50 3.36 5.60 4.14
CA VAL A 50 2.01 6.19 4.00
C VAL A 50 0.94 5.13 4.23
N ALA A 51 1.09 3.93 3.68
CA ALA A 51 0.13 2.85 3.90
C ALA A 51 0.00 2.49 5.39
N ILE A 52 1.12 2.38 6.12
CA ILE A 52 1.13 2.17 7.57
C ILE A 52 0.43 3.32 8.31
N VAL A 53 0.71 4.57 7.95
CA VAL A 53 0.07 5.75 8.56
C VAL A 53 -1.44 5.76 8.35
N SER A 54 -1.91 5.35 7.17
CA SER A 54 -3.33 5.33 6.82
C SER A 54 -4.13 4.19 7.47
N GLN A 55 -3.49 3.21 8.11
CA GLN A 55 -4.20 2.09 8.74
C GLN A 55 -5.17 2.57 9.83
N GLN A 56 -6.41 2.09 9.79
CA GLN A 56 -7.44 2.28 10.82
C GLN A 56 -7.74 3.75 11.20
N VAL A 57 -7.53 4.69 10.28
CA VAL A 57 -7.83 6.13 10.47
C VAL A 57 -8.49 6.73 9.23
N SER A 58 -9.13 7.89 9.38
CA SER A 58 -9.66 8.62 8.22
C SER A 58 -8.54 9.16 7.34
N VAL A 59 -8.86 9.46 6.07
CA VAL A 59 -7.93 10.09 5.12
C VAL A 59 -7.39 11.41 5.69
N ALA A 60 -8.27 12.27 6.22
CA ALA A 60 -7.87 13.55 6.79
C ALA A 60 -6.91 13.39 7.99
N ALA A 61 -7.12 12.38 8.85
CA ALA A 61 -6.23 12.10 9.97
C ALA A 61 -4.87 11.58 9.49
N ALA A 62 -4.87 10.68 8.49
CA ALA A 62 -3.64 10.18 7.88
C ALA A 62 -2.82 11.32 7.25
N ASP A 63 -3.47 12.22 6.51
CA ASP A 63 -2.84 13.38 5.88
C ASP A 63 -2.23 14.33 6.92
N ALA A 64 -2.94 14.59 8.02
CA ALA A 64 -2.45 15.41 9.11
C ALA A 64 -1.19 14.81 9.78
N ILE A 65 -1.19 13.50 10.04
CA ILE A 65 -0.01 12.78 10.58
C ILE A 65 1.14 12.85 9.58
N TRP A 66 0.86 12.58 8.31
CA TRP A 66 1.86 12.56 7.25
C TRP A 66 2.53 13.93 7.06
N ASN A 67 1.75 15.01 7.10
CA ASN A 67 2.28 16.37 7.01
C ASN A 67 3.18 16.72 8.21
N ARG A 68 2.86 16.26 9.42
CA ARG A 68 3.74 16.42 10.58
C ARG A 68 5.05 15.63 10.44
N LEU A 69 5.00 14.40 9.94
CA LEU A 69 6.21 13.61 9.63
C LEU A 69 7.09 14.30 8.59
N LYS A 70 6.51 14.87 7.53
CA LYS A 70 7.24 15.67 6.54
C LYS A 70 7.90 16.90 7.17
N ALA A 71 7.15 17.65 7.98
CA ALA A 71 7.66 18.84 8.66
C ALA A 71 8.83 18.50 9.60
N ALA A 72 8.75 17.36 10.30
CA ALA A 72 9.81 16.85 11.15
C ALA A 72 10.97 16.17 10.38
N ARG A 73 10.87 16.05 9.05
CA ARG A 73 11.82 15.32 8.18
C ARG A 73 11.99 13.85 8.58
N LEU A 74 10.91 13.22 9.04
CA LEU A 74 10.84 11.83 9.49
C LEU A 74 10.15 10.90 8.47
N THR A 75 10.46 11.05 7.18
CA THR A 75 9.85 10.27 6.11
C THR A 75 10.81 9.29 5.42
N GLY A 76 12.11 9.35 5.70
CA GLY A 76 13.11 8.44 5.16
C GLY A 76 13.42 7.27 6.10
N PRO A 77 13.94 6.14 5.58
CA PRO A 77 14.26 4.96 6.40
C PRO A 77 15.30 5.30 7.48
N ARG A 78 16.39 5.99 7.13
CA ARG A 78 17.44 6.37 8.08
C ARG A 78 16.94 7.32 9.17
N THR A 79 16.08 8.28 8.80
CA THR A 79 15.53 9.26 9.74
C THR A 79 14.52 8.62 10.69
N VAL A 80 13.65 7.75 10.19
CA VAL A 80 12.68 6.99 11.01
C VAL A 80 13.40 6.04 11.97
N LEU A 81 14.46 5.37 11.51
CA LEU A 81 15.21 4.43 12.34
C LEU A 81 15.90 5.15 13.51
N ARG A 82 16.49 6.33 13.25
CA ARG A 82 17.20 7.16 14.24
C ARG A 82 16.29 7.92 15.20
N ALA A 83 15.08 8.27 14.78
CA ALA A 83 14.14 8.99 15.62
C ALA A 83 13.79 8.20 16.89
N SER A 84 13.66 8.89 18.00
CA SER A 84 13.07 8.36 19.22
C SER A 84 11.58 8.04 19.03
N GLU A 85 11.03 7.18 19.86
CA GLU A 85 9.58 6.92 19.83
C GLU A 85 8.77 8.17 20.18
N ASP A 86 9.31 9.06 21.01
CA ASP A 86 8.64 10.28 21.44
C ASP A 86 8.51 11.29 20.29
N GLU A 87 9.56 11.43 19.45
CA GLU A 87 9.51 12.26 18.23
C GLU A 87 8.46 11.74 17.23
N LEU A 88 8.40 10.42 17.05
CA LEU A 88 7.42 9.80 16.17
C LEU A 88 5.99 9.92 16.72
N ARG A 89 5.84 9.81 18.05
CA ARG A 89 4.56 10.00 18.74
C ARG A 89 4.09 11.46 18.68
N ALA A 90 5.01 12.41 18.79
CA ALA A 90 4.71 13.84 18.61
C ALA A 90 4.18 14.16 17.21
N CYS A 91 4.55 13.36 16.20
CA CYS A 91 3.95 13.44 14.86
C CYS A 91 2.54 12.82 14.78
N GLY A 92 2.08 12.14 15.82
CA GLY A 92 0.76 11.51 15.92
C GLY A 92 0.72 10.03 15.55
N LEU A 93 1.87 9.35 15.49
CA LEU A 93 1.89 7.89 15.32
C LEU A 93 1.51 7.20 16.63
N SER A 94 0.68 6.16 16.53
CA SER A 94 0.40 5.25 17.64
C SER A 94 1.62 4.36 17.93
N ARG A 95 1.69 3.76 19.13
CA ARG A 95 2.76 2.81 19.49
C ARG A 95 2.92 1.68 18.47
N GLN A 96 1.81 1.14 17.99
CA GLN A 96 1.82 0.08 16.98
C GLN A 96 2.40 0.56 15.64
N LYS A 97 2.00 1.74 15.16
CA LYS A 97 2.54 2.32 13.91
C LYS A 97 4.01 2.70 14.04
N ILE A 98 4.46 3.12 15.22
CA ILE A 98 5.89 3.35 15.51
C ILE A 98 6.68 2.06 15.35
N ARG A 99 6.20 0.94 15.92
CA ARG A 99 6.83 -0.38 15.76
C ARG A 99 6.94 -0.76 14.29
N TYR A 100 5.88 -0.60 13.51
CA TYR A 100 5.86 -0.94 12.09
C TYR A 100 6.76 -0.04 11.25
N ALA A 101 6.76 1.27 11.52
CA ALA A 101 7.64 2.23 10.86
C ALA A 101 9.12 1.90 11.07
N LYS A 102 9.51 1.60 12.31
CA LYS A 102 10.88 1.20 12.65
C LYS A 102 11.25 -0.14 12.04
N ALA A 103 10.34 -1.12 12.04
CA ALA A 103 10.59 -2.41 11.41
C ALA A 103 10.77 -2.29 9.89
N LEU A 104 9.89 -1.54 9.21
CA LEU A 104 10.03 -1.23 7.79
C LEU A 104 11.36 -0.53 7.48
N ALA A 105 11.77 0.43 8.32
CA ALA A 105 13.02 1.15 8.16
C ALA A 105 14.25 0.25 8.37
N GLY A 106 14.15 -0.73 9.27
CA GLY A 106 15.20 -1.70 9.58
C GLY A 106 15.28 -2.89 8.62
N ALA A 107 14.21 -3.17 7.85
CA ALA A 107 14.12 -4.33 6.97
C ALA A 107 15.12 -4.29 5.78
N GLY A 108 15.71 -3.13 5.47
CA GLY A 108 16.73 -3.03 4.42
C GLY A 108 16.22 -3.40 3.02
N LEU A 109 14.92 -3.23 2.76
CA LEU A 109 14.30 -3.60 1.50
C LEU A 109 14.96 -2.89 0.32
N ARG A 110 15.29 -3.66 -0.73
CA ARG A 110 15.78 -3.15 -2.02
C ARG A 110 14.61 -3.05 -3.00
N PHE A 111 13.99 -1.88 -3.04
CA PHE A 111 12.78 -1.63 -3.85
C PHE A 111 13.02 -1.83 -5.35
N GLU A 112 14.22 -1.55 -5.81
CA GLU A 112 14.70 -1.72 -7.18
C GLU A 112 14.63 -3.19 -7.59
N THR A 113 15.06 -4.10 -6.71
CA THR A 113 14.96 -5.54 -6.92
C THR A 113 13.50 -6.00 -6.88
N LEU A 114 12.72 -5.53 -5.89
CA LEU A 114 11.30 -5.89 -5.75
C LEU A 114 10.46 -5.48 -6.97
N ARG A 115 10.80 -4.39 -7.65
CA ARG A 115 10.06 -3.90 -8.83
C ARG A 115 9.99 -4.93 -9.96
N THR A 116 11.04 -5.75 -10.08
CA THR A 116 11.22 -6.71 -11.17
C THR A 116 11.10 -8.16 -10.73
N ALA A 117 10.92 -8.39 -9.42
CA ALA A 117 10.74 -9.72 -8.87
C ALA A 117 9.33 -10.26 -9.19
N PRO A 118 9.16 -11.58 -9.29
CA PRO A 118 7.84 -12.23 -9.34
C PRO A 118 6.93 -11.82 -8.17
N THR A 119 5.60 -11.74 -8.40
CA THR A 119 4.66 -11.24 -7.39
C THR A 119 4.70 -12.05 -6.10
N ASP A 120 4.84 -13.37 -6.18
CA ASP A 120 4.93 -14.26 -5.03
C ASP A 120 6.17 -13.97 -4.17
N GLU A 121 7.31 -13.68 -4.80
CA GLU A 121 8.52 -13.25 -4.10
C GLU A 121 8.35 -11.88 -3.45
N VAL A 122 7.76 -10.91 -4.16
CA VAL A 122 7.46 -9.59 -3.61
C VAL A 122 6.57 -9.69 -2.38
N VAL A 123 5.49 -10.47 -2.47
CA VAL A 123 4.57 -10.70 -1.34
C VAL A 123 5.32 -11.34 -0.19
N ARG A 124 6.08 -12.42 -0.43
CA ARG A 124 6.86 -13.13 0.60
C ARG A 124 7.81 -12.19 1.34
N THR A 125 8.54 -11.33 0.63
CA THR A 125 9.45 -10.37 1.25
C THR A 125 8.72 -9.29 2.04
N LEU A 126 7.60 -8.77 1.53
CA LEU A 126 6.88 -7.69 2.20
C LEU A 126 6.16 -8.15 3.46
N VAL A 127 5.64 -9.37 3.51
CA VAL A 127 4.92 -9.89 4.71
C VAL A 127 5.85 -10.21 5.88
N GLU A 128 7.16 -10.31 5.65
CA GLU A 128 8.15 -10.42 6.74
C GLU A 128 8.26 -9.13 7.55
N VAL A 129 7.79 -7.99 7.01
CA VAL A 129 7.78 -6.71 7.72
C VAL A 129 6.53 -6.60 8.59
N PRO A 130 6.66 -6.51 9.93
CA PRO A 130 5.53 -6.36 10.83
C PRO A 130 4.64 -5.17 10.45
N GLY A 131 3.33 -5.43 10.32
CA GLY A 131 2.34 -4.42 9.95
C GLY A 131 2.10 -4.27 8.45
N ILE A 132 2.81 -5.03 7.62
CA ILE A 132 2.47 -5.28 6.22
C ILE A 132 1.89 -6.69 6.15
N GLU A 133 0.57 -6.78 6.05
CA GLU A 133 -0.15 -8.05 5.99
C GLU A 133 -0.81 -8.17 4.62
N PHE A 134 -0.59 -9.31 3.96
CA PHE A 134 -1.38 -9.75 2.81
C PHE A 134 -2.36 -10.78 3.33
N GLU A 135 -3.66 -10.51 3.24
CA GLU A 135 -4.68 -11.46 3.64
C GLU A 135 -4.70 -12.64 2.65
N GLN A 136 -3.97 -13.71 2.96
CA GLN A 136 -4.03 -14.98 2.21
C GLN A 136 -5.22 -15.83 2.66
N ASN A 137 -6.42 -15.23 2.76
CA ASN A 137 -7.61 -15.99 3.17
C ASN A 137 -8.85 -15.69 2.29
N PRO A 138 -9.04 -16.42 1.18
CA PRO A 138 -10.26 -16.32 0.39
C PRO A 138 -11.54 -16.77 1.13
N GLY A 139 -11.45 -17.33 2.35
CA GLY A 139 -12.57 -17.86 3.12
C GLY A 139 -13.03 -17.04 4.33
N ALA A 140 -12.37 -15.92 4.68
CA ALA A 140 -12.67 -15.19 5.92
C ALA A 140 -13.97 -14.37 5.88
N PHE A 141 -14.51 -14.08 4.69
CA PHE A 141 -15.72 -13.25 4.53
C PHE A 141 -17.03 -13.99 4.81
N LEU A 142 -17.05 -15.33 4.85
CA LEU A 142 -18.28 -16.12 4.95
C LEU A 142 -18.65 -16.59 6.37
N LYS A 143 -17.93 -16.16 7.43
CA LYS A 143 -18.25 -16.52 8.83
C LYS A 143 -18.59 -15.33 9.73
N ARG A 144 -19.15 -14.26 9.17
CA ARG A 144 -19.85 -13.21 9.94
C ARG A 144 -21.16 -12.83 9.25
N GLN A 145 -22.11 -13.76 9.25
CA GLN A 145 -23.54 -13.49 9.35
C GLN A 145 -24.16 -14.55 10.26
#